data_AF-A0A1E5HYH8-F1
#
_entry.id   AF-A0A1E5HYH8-F1
#
_cell.length_a   1.000
_cell.length_b   1.000
_cell.length_c   1.000
_cell.angle_alpha   90.00
_cell.angle_beta   90.00
_cell.angle_gamma   90.00
#
_symmetry.space_group_name_H-M   'P 1'
#
loop_
_entity.id
_entity.type
_entity.pdbx_description
1 polymer ?
#
loop_
_entity_poly.entity_id
_entity_poly.type
_entity_poly.pdbx_seq_one_letter_code
_entity_poly.pdbx_strand_id
1 'polypeptide(L)' 'MSQNILNNILTYEEKNREKITTHITGIGIDNVHKRLKYYFGDEYGLEINSRLGKGTKVKMNLPKNYN' A
#
# COMPACT_ATOMS: atom_id res chain seq x y z
N MET A 1 -2.97 -13.08 0.83
CA MET A 1 -2.85 -12.25 2.04
C MET A 1 -4.19 -12.24 2.75
N SER A 2 -4.24 -12.16 4.09
CA SER A 2 -5.54 -11.97 4.77
C SER A 2 -6.05 -10.55 4.54
N GLN A 3 -7.37 -10.37 4.57
CA GLN A 3 -8.00 -9.07 4.33
C GLN A 3 -7.54 -8.03 5.36
N ASN A 4 -7.33 -8.45 6.61
CA ASN A 4 -6.87 -7.57 7.69
C ASN A 4 -5.47 -7.02 7.43
N ILE A 5 -4.55 -7.82 6.89
CA ILE A 5 -3.20 -7.31 6.59
C ILE A 5 -3.24 -6.43 5.33
N LEU A 6 -4.11 -6.73 4.35
CA LEU A 6 -4.26 -5.91 3.15
C LEU A 6 -4.72 -4.48 3.47
N ASN A 7 -5.72 -4.33 4.34
CA ASN A 7 -6.23 -3.02 4.74
C ASN A 7 -5.11 -2.18 5.40
N ASN A 8 -4.36 -2.78 6.32
CA ASN A 8 -3.30 -2.10 7.07
C ASN A 8 -2.06 -1.68 6.27
N ILE A 9 -1.93 -2.09 5.00
CA ILE A 9 -0.79 -1.71 4.15
C ILE A 9 -0.97 -0.33 3.50
N LEU A 10 -2.21 0.05 3.17
CA LEU A 10 -2.52 1.26 2.40
C LEU A 10 -3.26 2.33 3.22
N THR A 11 -3.88 1.96 4.34
CA THR A 11 -4.64 2.91 5.18
C THR A 11 -3.86 3.26 6.45
N TYR A 12 -3.47 4.54 6.55
CA TYR A 12 -2.86 5.14 7.74
C TYR A 12 -3.94 5.64 8.71
N GLU A 13 -4.81 4.76 9.20
CA GLU A 13 -5.67 5.13 10.33
C GLU A 13 -4.96 4.66 11.61
N GLU A 14 -4.24 5.59 12.25
CA GLU A 14 -3.45 5.38 13.47
C GLU A 14 -4.23 4.74 14.63
N LYS A 15 -5.58 4.83 14.61
CA LYS A 15 -6.46 4.49 15.73
C LYS A 15 -6.78 3.00 15.89
N ASN A 16 -6.43 2.11 14.96
CA ASN A 16 -6.86 0.70 15.03
C ASN A 16 -5.76 -0.32 14.66
N ARG A 17 -4.53 -0.15 15.17
CA ARG A 17 -3.55 -1.25 15.09
C ARG A 17 -3.85 -2.31 16.13
N GLU A 18 -4.69 -3.28 15.76
CA GLU A 18 -4.48 -4.63 16.29
C GLU A 18 -3.02 -5.02 15.99
N LYS A 19 -2.33 -5.53 17.00
CA LYS A 19 -0.90 -5.83 16.97
C LYS A 19 -0.66 -7.03 16.05
N ILE A 20 -0.61 -6.80 14.74
CA ILE A 20 -0.35 -7.84 13.74
C ILE A 20 1.07 -8.37 13.97
N THR A 21 1.18 -9.66 14.30
CA THR A 21 2.41 -10.38 14.65
C THR A 21 3.31 -10.71 13.45
N THR A 22 3.03 -10.19 12.27
CA THR A 22 3.84 -10.40 11.07
C THR A 22 4.88 -9.29 10.90
N HIS A 23 6.13 -9.64 10.56
CA HIS A 23 7.24 -8.70 10.31
C HIS A 23 7.01 -7.63 9.21
N ILE A 24 5.86 -7.66 8.53
CA ILE A 24 5.48 -6.64 7.55
C ILE A 24 4.86 -5.47 8.31
N THR A 25 5.68 -4.48 8.66
CA THR A 25 5.22 -3.27 9.34
C THR A 25 4.31 -2.38 8.48
N GLY A 26 4.15 -2.70 7.19
CA GLY A 26 3.41 -1.89 6.20
C GLY A 26 4.16 -0.60 5.79
N ILE A 27 5.17 -0.19 6.57
CA ILE A 27 5.88 1.08 6.45
C ILE A 27 6.48 1.28 5.05
N GLY A 28 7.09 0.24 4.47
CA GLY A 28 7.73 0.35 3.16
C GLY A 28 6.76 0.70 2.03
N ILE A 29 5.62 0.00 1.99
CA ILE A 29 4.61 0.18 0.94
C ILE A 29 3.82 1.48 1.16
N ASP A 30 3.48 1.79 2.41
CA ASP A 30 2.85 3.07 2.77
C ASP A 30 3.73 4.26 2.38
N ASN A 31 5.04 4.20 2.67
CA ASN A 31 5.97 5.25 2.28
C ASN A 31 6.06 5.43 0.77
N VAL A 32 6.05 4.34 -0.01
CA VAL A 32 6.02 4.44 -1.47
C VAL A 32 4.71 5.08 -1.94
N HIS A 33 3.56 4.60 -1.45
CA HIS A 33 2.25 5.15 -1.81
C HIS A 33 2.14 6.65 -1.51
N LYS A 34 2.52 7.06 -0.30
CA LYS A 34 2.53 8.47 0.14
C LYS A 34 3.49 9.33 -0.68
N ARG A 35 4.70 8.83 -0.97
CA ARG A 35 5.67 9.59 -1.78
C ARG A 35 5.17 9.78 -3.21
N LEU A 36 4.60 8.76 -3.83
CA LEU A 36 4.04 8.88 -5.17
C LEU A 36 2.94 9.95 -5.22
N LYS A 37 2.02 9.94 -4.23
CA LYS A 37 0.99 10.98 -4.12
C LYS A 37 1.56 12.37 -3.85
N TYR A 38 2.53 12.46 -2.95
CA TYR A 38 3.18 13.73 -2.60
C TYR A 38 3.91 14.36 -3.80
N TYR A 39 4.63 13.57 -4.59
CA TYR A 39 5.41 14.08 -5.72
C TYR A 39 4.60 14.31 -6.98
N PHE A 40 3.59 13.47 -7.25
CA PHE A 40 2.92 13.44 -8.55
C PHE A 40 1.43 13.76 -8.50
N GLY A 41 0.81 13.80 -7.31
CA GLY A 41 -0.62 14.04 -7.12
C GLY A 41 -1.40 12.77 -6.74
N ASP A 42 -2.62 12.95 -6.24
CA ASP A 42 -3.43 11.87 -5.64
C ASP A 42 -3.85 10.75 -6.60
N GLU A 43 -3.75 10.97 -7.91
CA GLU A 43 -4.00 9.96 -8.95
C GLU A 43 -2.87 8.93 -9.07
N TYR A 44 -1.70 9.21 -8.48
CA TYR A 44 -0.55 8.30 -8.46
C TYR A 44 -0.49 7.49 -7.16
N GLY A 45 0.23 6.37 -7.19
CA GLY A 45 0.36 5.51 -6.03
C GLY A 45 0.37 4.03 -6.34
N LEU A 46 0.00 3.27 -5.31
CA LEU A 46 -0.06 1.80 -5.33
C LEU A 46 -1.49 1.32 -5.11
N GLU A 47 -1.89 0.31 -5.88
CA GLU A 47 -3.13 -0.46 -5.72
C GLU A 47 -2.75 -1.93 -5.48
N ILE A 48 -3.30 -2.54 -4.43
CA ILE A 48 -2.94 -3.90 -4.03
C ILE A 48 -4.20 -4.76 -4.05
N ASN A 49 -4.15 -5.83 -4.84
CA ASN A 49 -5.20 -6.83 -4.92
C ASN A 49 -4.62 -8.19 -4.54
N SER A 50 -5.09 -8.79 -3.45
CA SER A 50 -4.64 -10.12 -3.03
C SER A 50 -5.81 -11.08 -2.97
N ARG A 51 -5.60 -12.32 -3.45
CA ARG A 51 -6.59 -13.39 -3.33
C ARG A 51 -5.90 -14.65 -2.83
N LEU A 52 -6.50 -15.27 -1.81
CA LEU A 52 -5.97 -16.51 -1.23
C LEU A 52 -5.85 -17.59 -2.32
N GLY A 53 -4.73 -18.31 -2.31
CA GLY A 53 -4.41 -19.32 -3.32
C GLY A 53 -4.03 -18.77 -4.71
N LYS A 54 -4.10 -17.45 -4.94
CA LYS A 54 -3.71 -16.80 -6.21
C LYS A 54 -2.52 -15.85 -6.09
N GLY A 55 -2.13 -15.51 -4.86
CA GLY A 55 -1.06 -14.56 -4.58
C GLY A 55 -1.54 -13.11 -4.49
N THR A 56 -0.62 -12.17 -4.67
CA THR A 56 -0.86 -10.72 -4.54
C THR A 56 -0.40 -10.01 -5.80
N LYS A 57 -1.27 -9.21 -6.39
CA LYS A 57 -1.00 -8.29 -7.49
C LYS A 57 -0.84 -6.89 -6.94
N VAL A 58 0.28 -6.24 -7.27
CA VAL A 58 0.52 -4.82 -6.97
C VAL A 58 0.56 -4.07 -8.30
N LYS A 59 -0.24 -3.01 -8.42
CA LYS A 59 -0.24 -2.09 -9.56
C LYS A 59 0.27 -0.74 -9.07
N MET A 60 1.19 -0.16 -9.83
CA MET A 60 1.76 1.15 -9.55
C MET A 60 1.38 2.10 -10.68
N ASN A 61 0.92 3.30 -10.33
CA ASN A 61 0.69 4.38 -11.29
C ASN A 61 1.84 5.39 -11.16
N LEU A 62 2.54 5.65 -12.26
CA LEU A 62 3.67 6.57 -12.36
C LEU A 62 3.46 7.54 -13.53
N PRO A 63 3.97 8.77 -13.43
CA PRO A 63 3.93 9.69 -14.56
C PRO A 63 4.85 9.18 -15.67
N LYS A 64 4.43 9.42 -16.92
CA LYS A 64 5.24 9.05 -18.09
C LYS A 64 6.55 9.83 -18.16
N ASN A 65 6.53 11.10 -17.73
CA ASN A 65 7.66 12.01 -17.70
C ASN A 65 7.66 12.79 -16.37
N TYR A 66 8.84 13.12 -15.87
CA TYR A 66 9.05 14.04 -14.74
C TYR A 66 10.09 15.08 -15.17
N ASN A 67 9.77 16.37 -15.04
CA ASN A 67 10.65 17.50 -15.39
C ASN A 67 11.40 18.00 -14.17
#